data_AF-A0A7J2TII8-F1
#
_entry.id   AF-A0A7J2TII8-F1
#
_cell.length_a   1.000
_cell.length_b   1.000
_cell.length_c   1.000
_cell.angle_alpha   90.00
_cell.angle_beta   90.00
_cell.angle_gamma   90.00
#
_symmetry.space_group_name_H-M   'P 1'
#
loop_
_entity.id
_entity.type
_entity.pdbx_description
1 polymer ?
#
loop_
_entity_poly.entity_id
_entity_poly.type
_entity_poly.pdbx_seq_one_letter_code
_entity_poly.pdbx_strand_id
1 'polypeptide(L)'
;MLSLIPFVAILEFFRIRKGLFGCISREYEKRSLGAYVYFLISLILLTSLFPRETAFVAVLTAVVGDGTAGILRRMQRDFLASLAMFASSMLSIHVLGLMDSHSAFAVLIGTLVERIKRVGRMKIEDNLSVPISAALADSVKYIS
;
A
#
# COMPACT_ATOMS: atom_id res chain seq x y z
N MET A 1 16.34 3.11 10.92
CA MET A 1 14.96 3.44 10.50
C MET A 1 14.23 4.32 11.51
N LEU A 2 14.27 4.02 12.82
CA LEU A 2 13.58 4.81 13.87
C LEU A 2 14.01 6.29 13.97
N SER A 3 15.25 6.63 13.59
CA SER A 3 15.77 8.01 13.64
C SER A 3 15.07 8.99 12.70
N LEU A 4 14.39 8.51 11.66
CA LEU A 4 13.68 9.36 10.69
C LEU A 4 12.25 9.70 11.12
N ILE A 5 11.69 8.97 12.08
CA ILE A 5 10.32 9.18 12.59
C ILE A 5 10.10 10.61 13.12
N PRO A 6 10.97 11.17 14.00
CA PRO A 6 10.76 12.53 14.48
C PRO A 6 10.84 13.56 13.36
N PHE A 7 11.72 13.36 12.38
CA PHE A 7 11.81 14.24 11.21
C PHE A 7 10.52 14.22 10.38
N VAL A 8 10.00 13.03 10.10
CA VAL A 8 8.74 12.83 9.39
C VAL A 8 7.55 13.44 10.14
N ALA A 9 7.50 13.27 11.47
CA ALA A 9 6.46 13.85 12.31
C ALA A 9 6.49 15.39 12.30
N ILE A 10 7.69 15.99 12.33
CA ILE A 10 7.87 17.44 12.24
C ILE A 10 7.40 17.94 10.86
N LEU A 11 7.83 17.30 9.77
CA LEU A 11 7.39 17.66 8.43
C LEU A 11 5.87 17.58 8.29
N GLU A 12 5.26 16.53 8.82
CA GLU A 12 3.81 16.34 8.75
C GLU A 12 3.05 17.37 9.59
N PHE A 13 3.56 17.72 10.78
CA PHE A 13 3.02 18.82 11.59
C PHE A 13 3.03 20.13 10.80
N PHE A 14 4.14 20.46 10.13
CA PHE A 14 4.24 21.66 9.29
C PHE A 14 3.34 21.59 8.05
N ARG A 15 3.19 20.42 7.41
CA ARG A 15 2.30 20.21 6.26
C ARG A 15 0.84 20.51 6.63
N ILE A 16 0.35 19.93 7.72
CA ILE A 16 -1.05 20.07 8.15
C ILE A 16 -1.33 21.47 8.71
N ARG A 17 -0.42 22.04 9.52
CA ARG A 17 -0.64 23.36 10.14
C ARG A 17 -0.42 24.53 9.19
N LYS A 18 0.60 24.47 8.33
CA LYS A 18 1.01 25.60 7.48
C LYS A 18 0.66 25.43 6.01
N GLY A 19 0.04 24.31 5.62
CA GLY A 19 -0.34 24.06 4.22
C GLY A 19 0.86 23.90 3.29
N LEU A 20 2.04 23.55 3.82
CA LEU A 20 3.21 23.19 3.03
C LEU A 20 2.83 22.07 2.03
N PHE A 21 3.25 22.20 0.78
CA PHE A 21 2.90 21.27 -0.32
C PHE A 21 1.41 21.21 -0.71
N GLY A 22 0.62 22.24 -0.41
CA GLY A 22 -0.81 22.30 -0.76
C GLY A 22 -1.13 22.15 -2.26
N CYS A 23 -0.18 22.44 -3.17
CA CYS A 23 -0.32 22.20 -4.60
C CYS A 23 -0.15 20.73 -5.02
N ILE A 24 0.49 19.90 -4.19
CA ILE A 24 0.82 18.49 -4.47
C ILE A 24 -0.14 17.56 -3.72
N SER A 25 -0.56 17.93 -2.50
CA SER A 25 -1.53 17.16 -1.72
C SER A 25 -2.94 17.26 -2.31
N ARG A 26 -3.62 16.10 -2.40
CA ARG A 26 -5.04 16.04 -2.78
C ARG A 26 -5.90 16.82 -1.77
N GLU A 27 -7.04 17.34 -2.21
CA GLU A 27 -7.94 18.18 -1.40
C GLU A 27 -8.27 17.56 -0.02
N TYR A 28 -8.51 16.24 -0.01
CA TYR A 28 -8.83 15.50 1.21
C TYR A 28 -7.61 15.24 2.11
N GLU A 29 -6.39 15.28 1.58
CA GLU A 29 -5.14 15.06 2.33
C GLU A 29 -4.65 16.34 3.03
N LYS A 30 -5.15 17.51 2.65
CA LYS A 30 -4.72 18.81 3.22
C LYS A 30 -4.99 18.92 4.73
N ARG A 31 -5.93 18.13 5.27
CA ARG A 31 -6.31 18.13 6.69
C ARG A 31 -6.20 16.76 7.39
N SER A 32 -5.78 15.72 6.67
CA SER A 32 -5.55 14.39 7.24
C SER A 32 -4.06 14.06 7.23
N LEU A 33 -3.67 12.95 7.87
CA LEU A 33 -2.34 12.39 7.66
C LEU A 33 -2.13 12.05 6.17
N GLY A 34 -0.92 12.25 5.67
CA GLY A 34 -0.54 11.95 4.29
C GLY A 34 -0.45 10.45 4.06
N ALA A 35 -0.74 10.01 2.83
CA ALA A 35 -0.63 8.62 2.38
C ALA A 35 0.72 7.96 2.75
N TYR A 36 1.81 8.73 2.64
CA TYR A 36 3.16 8.25 2.97
C TYR A 36 3.34 7.89 4.46
N VAL A 37 2.58 8.52 5.37
CA VAL A 37 2.62 8.20 6.81
C VAL A 37 2.02 6.82 7.04
N TYR A 38 0.86 6.55 6.42
CA TYR A 38 0.22 5.24 6.48
C TYR A 38 1.09 4.15 5.85
N PHE A 39 1.69 4.45 4.69
CA PHE A 39 2.62 3.53 4.06
C PHE A 39 3.87 3.24 4.93
N LEU A 40 4.40 4.25 5.61
CA LEU A 40 5.53 4.05 6.54
C LEU A 40 5.14 3.16 7.73
N ILE A 41 3.93 3.36 8.28
CA ILE A 41 3.40 2.49 9.35
C ILE A 41 3.30 1.05 8.83
N SER A 42 2.76 0.84 7.63
CA SER A 42 2.75 -0.48 6.98
C SER A 42 4.15 -1.06 6.89
N LEU A 43 5.12 -0.31 6.36
CA LEU A 43 6.49 -0.79 6.18
C LEU A 43 7.13 -1.25 7.51
N ILE A 44 6.92 -0.49 8.59
CA ILE A 44 7.40 -0.85 9.93
C ILE A 44 6.76 -2.15 10.41
N LEU A 45 5.43 -2.28 10.28
CA LEU A 45 4.71 -3.49 10.67
C LEU A 45 5.17 -4.70 9.85
N LEU A 46 5.24 -4.57 8.53
CA LEU A 46 5.63 -5.62 7.62
C LEU A 46 7.04 -6.15 7.94
N THR A 47 8.00 -5.24 8.05
CA THR A 47 9.41 -5.61 8.29
C THR A 47 9.67 -6.12 9.69
N SER A 48 8.81 -5.80 10.67
CA SER A 48 8.96 -6.26 12.05
C SER A 48 8.25 -7.59 12.32
N LEU A 49 7.14 -7.86 11.64
CA LEU A 49 6.25 -8.98 11.96
C LEU A 49 6.32 -10.14 10.96
N PHE A 50 6.76 -9.89 9.72
CA PHE A 50 6.70 -10.89 8.66
C PHE A 50 8.10 -11.28 8.16
N PRO A 51 8.24 -12.51 7.63
CA PRO A 51 9.43 -12.92 6.91
C PRO A 51 9.75 -11.98 5.75
N ARG A 52 11.04 -11.88 5.41
CA ARG A 52 11.54 -10.97 4.38
C ARG A 52 10.75 -11.10 3.07
N GLU A 53 10.57 -12.33 2.58
CA GLU A 53 9.87 -12.59 1.32
C GLU A 53 8.42 -12.06 1.33
N THR A 54 7.67 -12.35 2.39
CA THR A 54 6.30 -11.87 2.59
C THR A 54 6.23 -10.35 2.63
N ALA A 55 7.17 -9.71 3.35
CA ALA A 55 7.26 -8.26 3.37
C ALA A 55 7.53 -7.69 1.98
N PHE A 56 8.41 -8.31 1.18
CA PHE A 56 8.65 -7.88 -0.20
C PHE A 56 7.41 -8.04 -1.09
N VAL A 57 6.71 -9.18 -1.04
CA VAL A 57 5.47 -9.40 -1.80
C VAL A 57 4.43 -8.33 -1.48
N ALA A 58 4.20 -8.06 -0.19
CA ALA A 58 3.26 -7.04 0.26
C ALA A 58 3.64 -5.62 -0.19
N VAL A 59 4.93 -5.27 -0.07
CA VAL A 59 5.45 -3.96 -0.50
C VAL A 59 5.34 -3.79 -2.01
N LEU A 60 5.66 -4.81 -2.80
CA LEU A 60 5.54 -4.74 -4.27
C LEU A 60 4.08 -4.57 -4.70
N THR A 61 3.16 -5.28 -4.04
CA THR A 61 1.72 -5.16 -4.29
C THR A 61 1.21 -3.75 -4.01
N ALA A 62 1.68 -3.12 -2.93
CA ALA A 62 1.32 -1.75 -2.59
C ALA A 62 2.01 -0.71 -3.48
N VAL A 63 3.33 -0.80 -3.69
CA VAL A 63 4.08 0.25 -4.40
C VAL A 63 3.87 0.19 -5.90
N VAL A 64 4.05 -0.99 -6.51
CA VAL A 64 3.94 -1.15 -7.96
C VAL A 64 2.48 -1.34 -8.35
N GLY A 65 1.76 -2.22 -7.65
CA GLY A 65 0.36 -2.48 -7.90
C GLY A 65 -0.52 -1.26 -7.71
N ASP A 66 -0.66 -0.77 -6.46
CA ASP A 66 -1.52 0.38 -6.18
C ASP A 66 -1.04 1.65 -6.88
N GLY A 67 0.28 1.82 -7.04
CA GLY A 67 0.85 2.91 -7.84
C GLY A 67 0.35 2.92 -9.29
N THR A 68 0.37 1.77 -9.98
CA THR A 68 -0.14 1.66 -11.36
C THR A 68 -1.65 1.81 -11.45
N ALA A 69 -2.42 1.23 -10.51
CA ALA A 69 -3.86 1.46 -10.42
C ALA A 69 -4.19 2.95 -10.21
N GLY A 70 -3.46 3.62 -9.33
CA GLY A 70 -3.64 5.04 -9.04
C GLY A 70 -3.45 5.93 -10.26
N ILE A 71 -2.55 5.58 -11.19
CA ILE A 71 -2.38 6.28 -12.47
C ILE A 71 -3.61 6.08 -13.36
N LEU A 72 -4.06 4.83 -13.55
CA LEU A 72 -5.20 4.54 -14.42
C LEU A 72 -6.52 5.10 -13.90
N ARG A 73 -6.71 5.16 -12.58
CA ARG A 73 -7.87 5.82 -11.97
C ARG A 73 -7.92 7.32 -12.26
N ARG A 74 -6.77 8.01 -12.30
CA ARG A 74 -6.74 9.43 -12.72
C ARG A 74 -7.22 9.61 -14.16
N MET A 75 -7.11 8.58 -14.99
CA MET A 75 -7.62 8.54 -16.36
C MET A 75 -9.07 8.03 -16.45
N GLN A 76 -9.79 7.92 -15.32
CA GLN A 76 -11.17 7.42 -15.25
C GLN A 76 -11.35 5.97 -15.76
N ARG A 77 -10.31 5.13 -15.61
CA ARG A 77 -10.30 3.73 -16.06
C ARG A 77 -10.31 2.74 -14.88
N ASP A 78 -11.34 2.79 -14.04
CA ASP A 78 -11.39 2.04 -12.77
C ASP A 78 -11.28 0.52 -12.94
N PHE A 79 -11.94 -0.07 -13.95
CA PHE A 79 -11.86 -1.51 -14.19
C PHE A 79 -10.44 -1.94 -14.58
N LEU A 80 -9.82 -1.19 -15.50
CA LEU A 80 -8.44 -1.42 -15.93
C LEU A 80 -7.44 -1.17 -14.80
N ALA A 81 -7.75 -0.28 -13.85
CA ALA A 81 -6.88 -0.01 -12.72
C ALA A 81 -6.64 -1.25 -11.86
N SER A 82 -7.70 -1.97 -11.45
CA SER A 82 -7.52 -3.20 -10.66
C SER A 82 -6.81 -4.29 -11.44
N LEU A 83 -7.10 -4.42 -12.75
CA LEU A 83 -6.40 -5.39 -13.60
C LEU A 83 -4.91 -5.06 -13.73
N ALA A 84 -4.57 -3.78 -13.89
CA ALA A 84 -3.19 -3.33 -13.97
C ALA A 84 -2.46 -3.49 -12.63
N MET A 85 -3.11 -3.24 -11.51
CA MET A 85 -2.55 -3.53 -10.19
C MET A 85 -2.21 -5.00 -10.05
N PHE A 86 -3.17 -5.89 -10.36
CA PHE A 86 -2.94 -7.34 -10.30
C PHE A 86 -1.80 -7.76 -11.23
N ALA A 87 -1.85 -7.35 -12.50
CA ALA A 87 -0.86 -7.74 -13.51
C ALA A 87 0.55 -7.21 -13.19
N SER A 88 0.66 -5.94 -12.79
CA SER A 88 1.96 -5.34 -12.46
C SER A 88 2.56 -5.91 -11.17
N SER A 89 1.73 -6.22 -10.18
CA SER A 89 2.17 -6.88 -8.95
C SER A 89 2.65 -8.31 -9.23
N MET A 90 1.85 -9.09 -9.97
CA MET A 90 2.22 -10.44 -10.40
C MET A 90 3.53 -10.46 -11.19
N LEU A 91 3.68 -9.54 -12.15
CA LEU A 91 4.92 -9.39 -12.90
C LEU A 91 6.10 -9.03 -12.00
N SER A 92 5.91 -8.14 -11.03
CA SER A 92 6.96 -7.70 -10.12
C SER A 92 7.46 -8.83 -9.23
N ILE A 93 6.55 -9.60 -8.62
CA ILE A 93 6.93 -10.75 -7.79
C ILE A 93 7.57 -11.86 -8.62
N HIS A 94 7.14 -12.04 -9.87
CA HIS A 94 7.73 -13.02 -10.80
C HIS A 94 9.16 -12.65 -11.16
N VAL A 95 9.40 -11.39 -11.58
CA VAL A 95 10.73 -10.89 -11.96
C VAL A 95 11.73 -10.99 -10.80
N LEU A 96 11.26 -10.83 -9.56
CA LEU A 96 12.10 -10.93 -8.37
C LEU A 96 12.22 -12.36 -7.80
N GLY A 97 11.67 -13.37 -8.47
CA GLY A 97 11.76 -14.77 -8.05
C GLY A 97 11.01 -15.08 -6.75
N LEU A 98 10.00 -14.28 -6.40
CA LEU A 98 9.18 -14.43 -5.19
C LEU A 98 7.85 -15.14 -5.46
N MET A 99 7.63 -15.60 -6.70
CA MET A 99 6.34 -16.13 -7.13
C MET A 99 6.17 -17.60 -6.75
N ASP A 100 5.13 -17.85 -5.98
CA ASP A 100 4.58 -19.15 -5.59
C ASP A 100 3.04 -19.04 -5.53
N SER A 101 2.33 -20.11 -5.15
CA SER A 101 0.86 -20.09 -5.07
C SER A 101 0.32 -19.12 -4.02
N HIS A 102 1.05 -18.94 -2.90
CA HIS A 102 0.62 -18.12 -1.77
C HIS A 102 0.81 -16.63 -2.03
N SER A 103 1.92 -16.24 -2.64
CA SER A 103 2.22 -14.88 -3.07
C SER A 103 1.30 -14.44 -4.21
N ALA A 104 0.97 -15.33 -5.15
CA ALA A 104 -0.05 -15.05 -6.16
C ALA A 104 -1.44 -14.83 -5.53
N PHE A 105 -1.81 -15.66 -4.54
CA PHE A 105 -3.02 -15.48 -3.77
C PHE A 105 -3.00 -14.17 -2.97
N ALA A 106 -1.86 -13.80 -2.38
CA ALA A 106 -1.70 -12.55 -1.66
C ALA A 106 -1.87 -11.32 -2.54
N VAL A 107 -1.31 -11.33 -3.76
CA VAL A 107 -1.52 -10.26 -4.75
C VAL A 107 -3.00 -10.13 -5.11
N LEU A 108 -3.71 -11.25 -5.27
CA LEU A 108 -5.15 -11.25 -5.51
C LEU A 108 -5.90 -10.61 -4.34
N ILE A 109 -5.60 -11.02 -3.10
CA ILE A 109 -6.22 -10.45 -1.89
C ILE A 109 -5.94 -8.95 -1.78
N GLY A 110 -4.70 -8.51 -1.94
CA GLY A 110 -4.34 -7.09 -1.91
C GLY A 110 -5.11 -6.28 -2.96
N THR A 111 -5.27 -6.83 -4.17
CA THR A 111 -6.06 -6.20 -5.25
C THR A 111 -7.56 -6.13 -4.92
N LEU A 112 -8.12 -7.15 -4.27
CA LEU A 112 -9.52 -7.14 -3.84
C LEU A 112 -9.75 -6.14 -2.70
N VAL A 113 -8.84 -6.09 -1.73
CA VAL A 113 -8.91 -5.16 -0.59
C VAL A 113 -8.80 -3.71 -1.03
N GLU A 114 -8.00 -3.42 -2.06
CA GLU A 114 -7.89 -2.09 -2.66
C GLU A 114 -9.24 -1.51 -3.12
N ARG A 115 -10.18 -2.38 -3.52
CA ARG A 115 -11.54 -1.99 -3.93
C ARG A 115 -12.43 -1.61 -2.75
N ILE A 116 -12.07 -1.99 -1.53
CA ILE A 116 -12.82 -1.70 -0.31
C ILE A 116 -12.47 -0.28 0.12
N LYS A 117 -13.17 0.72 -0.42
CA LYS A 117 -12.92 2.13 -0.09
C LYS A 117 -13.52 2.58 1.25
N ARG A 118 -14.58 1.90 1.71
CA ARG A 118 -15.25 2.21 2.99
C ARG A 118 -15.76 0.95 3.66
N VAL A 119 -15.71 0.95 5.00
CA VAL A 119 -16.38 -0.01 5.86
C VAL A 119 -17.26 0.78 6.82
N GLY A 120 -18.58 0.66 6.66
CA GLY A 120 -19.54 1.51 7.36
C GLY A 120 -19.30 2.99 7.09
N ARG A 121 -19.01 3.77 8.15
CA ARG A 121 -18.75 5.22 8.05
C ARG A 121 -17.26 5.57 7.92
N MET A 122 -16.36 4.58 7.97
CA MET A 122 -14.91 4.81 7.95
C MET A 122 -14.36 4.63 6.53
N LYS A 123 -13.52 5.58 6.10
CA LYS A 123 -12.71 5.44 4.88
C LYS A 123 -11.53 4.53 5.20
N ILE A 124 -11.30 3.53 4.36
CA ILE A 124 -10.14 2.65 4.47
C ILE A 124 -9.00 3.26 3.67
N GLU A 125 -7.82 3.28 4.28
CA GLU A 125 -6.60 3.76 3.64
C GLU A 125 -5.88 2.60 2.96
N ASP A 126 -5.77 2.66 1.63
CA ASP A 126 -5.17 1.62 0.79
C ASP A 126 -3.68 1.44 1.09
N ASN A 127 -2.96 2.53 1.37
CA ASN A 127 -1.57 2.50 1.81
C ASN A 127 -1.33 1.73 3.13
N LEU A 128 -2.39 1.43 3.87
CA LEU A 128 -2.37 0.58 5.06
C LEU A 128 -2.97 -0.81 4.79
N SER A 129 -4.19 -0.85 4.25
CA SER A 129 -4.96 -2.09 4.14
C SER A 129 -4.40 -3.06 3.10
N VAL A 130 -3.94 -2.56 1.94
CA VAL A 130 -3.42 -3.40 0.85
C VAL A 130 -2.16 -4.16 1.26
N PRO A 131 -1.07 -3.50 1.71
CA PRO A 131 0.13 -4.24 2.09
C PRO A 131 -0.11 -5.19 3.27
N ILE A 132 -0.87 -4.79 4.30
CA ILE A 132 -1.13 -5.64 5.46
C ILE A 132 -1.94 -6.88 5.05
N SER A 133 -2.98 -6.72 4.25
CA SER A 133 -3.80 -7.86 3.79
C SER A 133 -3.03 -8.82 2.90
N ALA A 134 -2.19 -8.31 1.99
CA ALA A 134 -1.30 -9.15 1.19
C ALA A 134 -0.30 -9.92 2.06
N ALA A 135 0.31 -9.28 3.06
CA ALA A 135 1.24 -9.95 3.97
C ALA A 135 0.57 -11.05 4.78
N LEU A 136 -0.61 -10.78 5.33
CA LEU A 136 -1.39 -11.79 6.05
C LEU A 136 -1.72 -12.99 5.15
N ALA A 137 -2.13 -12.76 3.90
CA ALA A 137 -2.45 -13.82 2.96
C ALA A 137 -1.23 -14.66 2.57
N ASP A 138 -0.08 -14.05 2.27
CA ASP A 138 1.15 -14.79 1.93
C ASP A 138 1.71 -15.54 3.15
N SER A 139 1.56 -14.98 4.36
CA SER A 139 2.07 -15.58 5.60
C SER A 139 1.45 -16.93 5.95
N VAL A 140 0.30 -17.27 5.36
CA VAL A 140 -0.37 -18.57 5.54
C VAL A 140 0.57 -19.74 5.21
N LYS A 141 1.52 -19.55 4.27
CA LYS A 141 2.49 -20.57 3.86
C LYS A 141 3.47 -21.01 4.95
N TYR A 142 3.56 -20.24 6.04
CA TYR A 142 4.39 -20.58 7.21
C TYR A 142 3.60 -21.28 8.32
N ILE A 143 2.28 -21.44 8.13
CA ILE A 143 1.37 -22.05 9.11
C ILE A 143 0.83 -23.39 8.57
N SER A 144 0.79 -23.57 7.25
CA SER A 144 0.45 -24.81 6.53
C SER A 144 1.65 -25.74 6.38
#